data_AF-A0A7S3F1N6-F1
#
_entry.id   AF-A0A7S3F1N6-F1
#
_cell.length_a   1.000
_cell.length_b   1.000
_cell.length_c   1.000
_cell.angle_alpha   90.00
_cell.angle_beta   90.00
_cell.angle_gamma   90.00
#
_symmetry.space_group_name_H-M   'P 1'
#
loop_
_entity.id
_entity.type
_entity.pdbx_description
1 polymer ?
#
loop_
_entity_poly.entity_id
_entity_poly.type
_entity_poly.pdbx_seq_one_letter_code
_entity_poly.pdbx_strand_id
1 'polypeptide(L)'
;SPPPRSPTCTPKPTSQIWFCLPWSRRVKIVTLLHFNVLFQYCHQGLHFIYHTYEDSIKRPPGCVLLPATMILSAGCGVAAGVVQWYGETGLRDADPTRFPPSPLELVREFRRRWRRGERLRSLIRLAMKPESHGASLLASTKRAVASKRCKVNNDSEHLAIRDFSVEQPSGGPDGKIADGSGIDLSAFGPGRNRKV
;
A
#
# COMPACT_ATOMS: atom_id res chain seq x y z
N SER A 1 -32.01 30.39 -30.06
CA SER A 1 -31.33 29.15 -29.66
C SER A 1 -30.15 29.50 -28.76
N PRO A 2 -30.06 29.00 -27.53
CA PRO A 2 -28.90 29.29 -26.67
C PRO A 2 -27.64 28.60 -27.24
N PRO A 3 -26.45 29.19 -27.06
CA PRO A 3 -25.20 28.62 -27.55
C PRO A 3 -24.87 27.30 -26.84
N PRO A 4 -24.16 26.37 -27.50
CA PRO A 4 -23.74 25.11 -26.90
C PRO A 4 -22.87 25.41 -25.69
N ARG A 5 -23.30 24.94 -24.51
CA ARG A 5 -22.52 25.02 -23.28
C ARG A 5 -21.21 24.28 -23.53
N SER A 6 -20.10 25.00 -23.47
CA SER A 6 -18.77 24.40 -23.43
C SER A 6 -18.76 23.34 -22.33
N PRO A 7 -18.11 22.18 -22.56
CA PRO A 7 -18.05 21.11 -21.57
C PRO A 7 -17.52 21.72 -20.28
N THR A 8 -18.39 21.77 -19.28
CA THR A 8 -18.08 22.26 -17.94
C THR A 8 -16.81 21.57 -17.51
N CYS A 9 -15.81 22.37 -17.15
CA CYS A 9 -14.53 21.92 -16.63
C CYS A 9 -14.81 21.10 -15.36
N THR A 10 -15.11 19.82 -15.51
CA THR A 10 -15.12 18.88 -14.39
C THR A 10 -13.69 18.92 -13.88
N PRO A 11 -13.45 19.28 -12.60
CA PRO A 11 -12.10 19.38 -12.07
C PRO A 11 -11.41 18.07 -12.42
N LYS A 12 -10.35 18.15 -13.24
CA LYS A 12 -9.57 16.97 -13.64
C LYS A 12 -9.30 16.23 -12.34
N PRO A 13 -9.79 14.99 -12.17
CA PRO A 13 -9.53 14.22 -10.96
C PRO A 13 -8.02 14.27 -10.79
N THR A 14 -7.59 14.85 -9.67
CA THR A 14 -6.18 15.12 -9.39
C THR A 14 -5.43 13.86 -9.71
N SER A 15 -4.53 13.92 -10.70
CA SER A 15 -3.83 12.75 -11.25
C SER A 15 -2.83 12.15 -10.26
N GLN A 16 -2.88 12.55 -8.99
CA GLN A 16 -2.05 12.01 -7.95
C GLN A 16 -2.57 10.62 -7.55
N ILE A 17 -1.65 9.67 -7.50
CA ILE A 17 -1.92 8.26 -7.18
C ILE A 17 -2.72 8.09 -5.89
N TRP A 18 -2.52 8.99 -4.91
CA TRP A 18 -3.23 9.03 -3.65
C TRP A 18 -4.76 9.02 -3.78
N PHE A 19 -5.32 9.80 -4.71
CA PHE A 19 -6.78 9.90 -4.87
C PHE A 19 -7.38 8.67 -5.54
N CYS A 20 -6.56 7.88 -6.24
CA CYS A 20 -6.97 6.62 -6.84
C CYS A 20 -7.02 5.47 -5.83
N LEU A 21 -6.46 5.62 -4.62
CA LEU A 21 -6.59 4.62 -3.57
C LEU A 21 -8.05 4.49 -3.10
N PRO A 22 -8.53 3.28 -2.77
CA PRO A 22 -9.86 3.10 -2.19
C PRO A 22 -9.97 3.86 -0.86
N TRP A 23 -11.17 4.38 -0.58
CA TRP A 23 -11.42 5.23 0.59
C TRP A 23 -10.99 4.57 1.91
N SER A 24 -11.29 3.28 2.08
CA SER A 24 -10.93 2.52 3.28
C SER A 24 -9.43 2.50 3.56
N ARG A 25 -8.57 2.45 2.53
CA ARG A 25 -7.11 2.52 2.70
C ARG A 25 -6.65 3.92 3.07
N ARG A 26 -7.23 4.96 2.44
CA ARG A 26 -6.94 6.36 2.77
C ARG A 26 -7.23 6.67 4.23
N VAL A 27 -8.40 6.27 4.72
CA VAL A 27 -8.77 6.45 6.14
C VAL A 27 -7.75 5.78 7.06
N LYS A 28 -7.36 4.52 6.80
CA LYS A 28 -6.35 3.82 7.61
C LYS A 28 -5.01 4.57 7.69
N ILE A 29 -4.50 5.06 6.55
CA ILE A 29 -3.23 5.80 6.50
C ILE A 29 -3.34 7.11 7.27
N VAL A 30 -4.43 7.86 7.05
CA VAL A 30 -4.68 9.13 7.75
C VAL A 30 -4.82 8.92 9.25
N THR A 31 -5.54 7.88 9.69
CA THR A 31 -5.68 7.55 11.11
C THR A 31 -4.34 7.19 11.75
N LEU A 32 -3.50 6.36 11.09
CA LEU A 32 -2.16 6.04 11.58
C LEU A 32 -1.27 7.28 11.69
N LEU A 33 -1.34 8.20 10.73
CA LEU A 33 -0.62 9.47 10.77
C LEU A 33 -1.12 10.39 11.90
N HIS A 34 -2.43 10.43 12.16
CA HIS A 34 -2.98 11.17 13.29
C HIS A 34 -2.49 10.61 14.63
N PHE A 35 -2.45 9.28 14.79
CA PHE A 35 -1.88 8.67 15.99
C PHE A 35 -0.39 8.93 16.14
N ASN A 36 0.38 8.92 15.04
CA ASN A 36 1.79 9.31 15.08
C ASN A 36 1.96 10.73 15.65
N VAL A 37 1.21 11.70 15.09
CA VAL A 37 1.23 13.09 15.57
C VAL A 37 0.79 13.21 17.03
N LEU A 38 -0.27 12.48 17.42
CA LEU A 38 -0.73 12.45 18.81
C LEU A 38 0.38 11.96 19.75
N PHE A 39 1.06 10.86 19.43
CA PHE A 39 2.15 10.35 20.23
C PHE A 39 3.36 11.29 20.27
N GLN A 40 3.65 12.02 19.18
CA GLN A 40 4.67 13.06 19.19
C GLN A 40 4.31 14.22 20.13
N TYR A 41 3.05 14.67 20.15
CA TYR A 41 2.60 15.68 21.11
C TYR A 41 2.65 15.17 22.55
N CYS A 42 2.23 13.93 22.81
CA CYS A 42 2.38 13.31 24.12
C CYS A 42 3.85 13.25 24.55
N HIS A 43 4.75 12.89 23.64
CA HIS A 43 6.19 12.84 23.88
C HIS A 43 6.74 14.23 24.25
N GLN A 44 6.33 15.28 23.54
CA GLN A 44 6.70 16.66 23.88
C GLN A 44 6.14 17.08 25.25
N GLY A 45 4.89 16.73 25.56
CA GLY A 45 4.29 16.97 26.87
C GLY A 45 5.04 16.27 28.00
N LEU A 46 5.49 15.03 27.79
CA LEU A 46 6.35 14.32 28.74
C LEU A 46 7.70 15.01 28.92
N HIS A 47 8.28 15.57 27.86
CA HIS A 47 9.52 16.36 27.97
C HIS A 47 9.36 17.64 28.79
N PHE A 48 8.17 18.26 28.80
CA PHE A 48 7.88 19.38 29.70
C PHE A 48 7.80 18.96 31.17
N ILE A 49 7.24 17.78 31.46
CA ILE A 49 7.13 17.23 32.83
C ILE A 49 8.49 16.73 33.33
N TYR A 50 9.20 15.99 32.49
CA TYR A 50 10.53 15.44 32.74
C TYR A 50 11.58 16.30 32.04
N HIS A 51 11.85 17.46 32.63
CA HIS A 51 12.73 18.48 32.06
C HIS A 51 14.15 17.96 31.78
N THR A 52 14.64 16.99 32.57
CA THR A 52 15.94 16.34 32.33
C THR A 52 15.79 14.85 32.08
N TYR A 53 16.69 14.31 31.26
CA TYR A 53 16.75 12.88 31.01
C TYR A 53 17.00 12.09 32.30
N GLU A 54 17.85 12.59 33.20
CA GLU A 54 18.09 11.94 34.49
C GLU A 54 16.84 11.87 35.36
N ASP A 55 16.03 12.94 35.39
CA ASP A 55 14.77 12.95 36.14
C ASP A 55 13.79 11.91 35.59
N SER A 56 13.76 11.73 34.27
CA SER A 56 12.91 10.72 33.64
C SER A 56 13.27 9.29 34.05
N ILE A 57 14.55 8.98 34.20
CA ILE A 57 15.01 7.66 34.62
C ILE A 57 14.70 7.43 36.10
N LYS A 58 14.96 8.45 36.94
CA LYS A 58 14.83 8.34 38.40
C LYS A 58 13.39 8.34 38.88
N ARG A 59 12.44 8.90 38.12
CA ARG A 59 11.03 9.06 38.52
C ARG A 59 10.08 8.23 37.64
N PRO A 60 9.58 7.09 38.14
CA PRO A 60 8.46 6.39 37.50
C PRO A 60 7.23 7.32 37.43
N PRO A 61 6.42 7.30 36.35
CA PRO A 61 6.49 6.39 35.20
C PRO A 61 7.38 6.86 34.02
N GLY A 62 8.18 7.91 34.19
CA GLY A 62 8.93 8.57 33.10
C GLY A 62 9.85 7.64 32.32
N CYS A 63 10.51 6.71 33.02
CA CYS A 63 11.47 5.77 32.45
C CYS A 63 10.86 4.82 31.41
N VAL A 64 9.54 4.57 31.49
CA VAL A 64 8.81 3.73 30.53
C VAL A 64 8.08 4.59 29.50
N LEU A 65 7.43 5.67 29.93
CA LEU A 65 6.55 6.47 29.05
C LEU A 65 7.31 7.21 27.94
N LEU A 66 8.48 7.79 28.23
CA LEU A 66 9.27 8.51 27.23
C LEU A 66 9.73 7.61 26.06
N PRO A 67 10.41 6.47 26.29
CA PRO A 67 10.76 5.58 25.19
C PRO A 67 9.54 4.93 24.55
N ALA A 68 8.49 4.60 25.31
CA ALA A 68 7.27 3.99 24.76
C ALA A 68 6.57 4.92 23.76
N THR A 69 6.38 6.20 24.10
CA THR A 69 5.76 7.19 23.19
C THR A 69 6.60 7.41 21.93
N MET A 70 7.93 7.41 22.05
CA MET A 70 8.83 7.47 20.90
C MET A 70 8.68 6.24 19.99
N ILE A 71 8.73 5.03 20.55
CA ILE A 71 8.59 3.78 19.78
C ILE A 71 7.20 3.69 19.12
N LEU A 72 6.14 4.07 19.84
CA LEU A 72 4.78 4.06 19.31
C LEU A 72 4.59 5.05 18.15
N SER A 73 5.11 6.27 18.28
CA SER A 73 5.05 7.27 17.19
C SER A 73 5.80 6.79 15.96
N ALA A 74 7.03 6.28 16.12
CA ALA A 74 7.82 5.70 15.05
C ALA A 74 7.09 4.51 14.39
N GLY A 75 6.53 3.61 15.20
CA GLY A 75 5.75 2.47 14.73
C GLY A 75 4.54 2.88 13.89
N CYS A 76 3.78 3.88 14.33
CA CYS A 76 2.64 4.43 13.58
C CYS A 76 3.08 5.01 12.23
N GLY A 77 4.20 5.75 12.20
CA GLY A 77 4.77 6.27 10.96
C GLY A 77 5.19 5.18 9.97
N VAL A 78 5.90 4.16 10.45
CA VAL A 78 6.31 3.02 9.63
C VAL A 78 5.09 2.25 9.12
N ALA A 79 4.11 1.96 9.98
CA ALA A 79 2.89 1.27 9.59
C ALA A 79 2.10 2.05 8.52
N ALA A 80 1.95 3.37 8.67
CA ALA A 80 1.31 4.22 7.67
C ALA A 80 2.03 4.13 6.31
N GLY A 81 3.37 4.24 6.33
CA GLY A 81 4.20 4.12 5.13
C GLY A 81 4.07 2.75 4.45
N VAL A 82 4.03 1.66 5.22
CA VAL A 82 3.84 0.31 4.68
C VAL A 82 2.46 0.14 4.05
N VAL A 83 1.39 0.59 4.72
CA VAL A 83 0.02 0.53 4.16
C VAL A 83 -0.09 1.35 2.88
N GLN A 84 0.49 2.54 2.87
CA GLN A 84 0.55 3.38 1.66
C GLN A 84 1.33 2.69 0.55
N TRP A 85 2.51 2.14 0.85
CA TRP A 85 3.36 1.43 -0.09
C TRP A 85 2.62 0.27 -0.78
N TYR A 86 2.03 -0.64 -0.01
CA TYR A 86 1.23 -1.74 -0.56
C TYR A 86 0.03 -1.23 -1.36
N GLY A 87 -0.58 -0.14 -0.90
CA GLY A 87 -1.66 0.55 -1.58
C GLY A 87 -1.30 0.99 -2.99
N GLU A 88 -0.20 1.72 -3.10
CA GLU A 88 0.25 2.29 -4.35
C GLU A 88 0.90 1.25 -5.29
N THR A 89 1.66 0.28 -4.77
CA THR A 89 2.24 -0.79 -5.60
C THR A 89 1.14 -1.59 -6.30
N GLY A 90 0.07 -1.95 -5.59
CA GLY A 90 -1.05 -2.66 -6.22
C GLY A 90 -1.75 -1.83 -7.30
N LEU A 91 -1.81 -0.50 -7.16
CA LEU A 91 -2.34 0.38 -8.20
C LEU A 91 -1.41 0.48 -9.42
N ARG A 92 -0.09 0.55 -9.18
CA ARG A 92 0.92 0.57 -10.24
C ARG A 92 0.94 -0.72 -11.04
N ASP A 93 0.77 -1.86 -10.38
CA ASP A 93 0.70 -3.17 -11.03
C ASP A 93 -0.57 -3.32 -11.87
N ALA A 94 -1.69 -2.71 -11.43
CA ALA A 94 -2.96 -2.75 -12.16
C ALA A 94 -2.96 -1.84 -13.40
N ASP A 95 -2.36 -0.65 -13.33
CA ASP A 95 -2.26 0.28 -14.46
C ASP A 95 -0.86 0.91 -14.57
N PRO A 96 0.12 0.16 -15.11
CA PRO A 96 1.48 0.65 -15.28
C PRO A 96 1.60 1.71 -16.39
N THR A 97 0.56 1.88 -17.22
CA THR A 97 0.54 2.93 -18.25
C THR A 97 0.29 4.31 -17.65
N ARG A 98 -0.57 4.35 -16.64
CA ARG A 98 -0.98 5.59 -15.99
C ARG A 98 -0.07 5.99 -14.83
N PHE A 99 0.43 5.02 -14.07
CA PHE A 99 1.24 5.29 -12.88
C PHE A 99 2.71 4.91 -13.12
N PRO A 100 3.66 5.87 -13.06
CA PRO A 100 5.07 5.56 -13.22
C PRO A 100 5.60 4.70 -12.06
N PRO A 101 6.71 3.96 -12.30
CA PRO A 101 7.32 3.09 -11.31
C PRO A 101 7.72 3.87 -10.05
N SER A 102 7.68 3.18 -8.91
CA SER A 102 8.00 3.78 -7.62
C SER A 102 9.48 4.18 -7.55
N PRO A 103 9.86 5.26 -6.84
CA PRO A 103 11.27 5.61 -6.60
C PRO A 103 12.09 4.45 -6.03
N LEU A 104 11.48 3.63 -5.16
CA LEU A 104 12.13 2.47 -4.57
C LEU A 104 12.34 1.32 -5.59
N GLU A 105 11.46 1.20 -6.60
CA GLU A 105 11.67 0.28 -7.73
C GLU A 105 12.81 0.78 -8.61
N LEU A 106 12.89 2.09 -8.85
CA LEU A 106 14.02 2.72 -9.56
C LEU A 106 15.34 2.47 -8.81
N VAL A 107 15.37 2.63 -7.48
CA VAL A 107 16.55 2.35 -6.66
C VAL A 107 16.90 0.86 -6.68
N ARG A 108 15.91 -0.05 -6.62
CA ARG A 108 16.16 -1.50 -6.72
C ARG A 108 16.74 -1.89 -8.08
N GLU A 109 16.22 -1.33 -9.17
CA GLU A 109 16.74 -1.58 -10.51
C GLU A 109 18.14 -0.97 -10.67
N PHE A 110 18.36 0.24 -10.15
CA PHE A 110 19.67 0.87 -10.10
C PHE A 110 20.69 0.00 -9.34
N ARG A 111 20.33 -0.50 -8.14
CA ARG A 111 21.19 -1.38 -7.35
C ARG A 111 21.46 -2.72 -8.05
N ARG A 112 20.49 -3.27 -8.79
CA ARG A 112 20.68 -4.49 -9.59
C ARG A 112 21.66 -4.25 -10.74
N ARG A 113 21.52 -3.15 -11.48
CA ARG A 113 22.43 -2.77 -12.57
C ARG A 113 23.84 -2.46 -12.09
N TRP A 114 23.94 -1.77 -10.95
CA TRP A 114 25.22 -1.52 -10.28
C TRP A 114 25.95 -2.82 -9.95
N ARG A 115 25.24 -3.81 -9.38
CA ARG A 115 25.81 -5.14 -9.09
C ARG A 115 26.21 -5.93 -10.34
N ARG A 116 25.62 -5.64 -11.51
CA ARG A 116 26.00 -6.24 -12.81
C ARG A 116 27.21 -5.55 -13.46
N GLY A 117 27.77 -4.51 -12.86
CA GLY A 117 28.90 -3.78 -13.44
C GLY A 117 28.52 -2.92 -14.66
N GLU A 118 27.24 -2.66 -14.88
CA GLU A 118 26.80 -1.74 -15.94
C GLU A 118 27.30 -0.33 -15.63
N ARG A 119 28.11 0.25 -16.53
CA ARG A 119 28.75 1.55 -16.32
C ARG A 119 27.73 2.65 -16.06
N LEU A 120 27.88 3.35 -14.93
CA LEU A 120 27.05 4.49 -14.45
C LEU A 120 26.71 5.53 -15.54
N ARG A 121 27.57 5.67 -16.56
CA ARG A 121 27.38 6.57 -17.71
C ARG A 121 26.13 6.26 -18.54
N SER A 122 25.70 4.99 -18.67
CA SER A 122 24.46 4.66 -19.38
C SER A 122 23.22 5.02 -18.55
N LEU A 123 23.29 4.92 -17.22
CA LEU A 123 22.20 5.24 -16.30
C LEU A 123 21.91 6.74 -16.21
N ILE A 124 22.96 7.55 -16.11
CA ILE A 124 22.83 9.02 -16.10
C ILE A 124 22.23 9.50 -17.44
N ARG A 125 22.62 8.89 -18.56
CA ARG A 125 22.10 9.21 -19.90
C ARG A 125 20.62 8.84 -20.07
N LEU A 126 20.14 7.79 -19.38
CA LEU A 126 18.73 7.39 -19.36
C LEU A 126 17.88 8.27 -18.41
N ALA A 127 18.44 8.66 -17.27
CA ALA A 127 17.75 9.53 -16.31
C ALA A 127 17.55 10.96 -16.83
N MET A 128 18.47 11.46 -17.68
CA MET A 128 18.38 12.80 -18.27
C MET A 128 17.50 12.90 -19.53
N LYS A 129 16.86 11.81 -19.99
CA LYS A 129 15.96 11.85 -21.17
C LYS A 129 14.51 11.56 -20.78
N PRO A 130 13.83 12.48 -20.08
CA PRO A 130 12.52 12.23 -19.46
C PRO A 130 11.37 12.03 -20.47
N GLU A 131 11.47 12.52 -21.71
CA GLU A 131 10.30 12.61 -22.60
C GLU A 131 9.98 11.39 -23.47
N SER A 132 10.92 10.45 -23.69
CA SER A 132 10.68 9.35 -24.66
C SER A 132 10.57 7.95 -24.05
N HIS A 133 10.73 7.81 -22.72
CA HIS A 133 10.90 6.49 -22.09
C HIS A 133 9.62 5.84 -21.57
N GLY A 134 8.54 6.59 -21.34
CA GLY A 134 7.24 5.99 -21.00
C GLY A 134 6.79 4.98 -22.05
N ALA A 135 6.90 5.33 -23.33
CA ALA A 135 6.47 4.48 -24.44
C ALA A 135 7.39 3.27 -24.68
N SER A 136 8.71 3.43 -24.55
CA SER A 136 9.69 2.37 -24.83
C SER A 136 9.73 1.30 -23.73
N LEU A 137 9.61 1.70 -22.45
CA LEU A 137 9.58 0.76 -21.33
C LEU A 137 8.28 -0.06 -21.33
N LEU A 138 7.15 0.56 -21.71
CA LEU A 138 5.88 -0.13 -21.97
C LEU A 138 5.96 -1.12 -23.13
N ALA A 139 6.66 -0.78 -24.22
CA ALA A 139 6.85 -1.70 -25.34
C ALA A 139 7.72 -2.91 -24.95
N SER A 140 8.76 -2.71 -24.15
CA SER A 140 9.66 -3.78 -23.69
C SER A 140 8.99 -4.68 -22.64
N THR A 141 8.21 -4.11 -21.71
CA THR A 141 7.41 -4.91 -20.75
C THR A 141 6.27 -5.67 -21.43
N LYS A 142 5.57 -5.07 -22.41
CA LYS A 142 4.55 -5.79 -23.20
C LYS A 142 5.15 -7.01 -23.92
N ARG A 143 6.36 -6.91 -24.48
CA ARG A 143 7.06 -8.06 -25.09
C ARG A 143 7.47 -9.12 -24.06
N ALA A 144 7.96 -8.72 -22.90
CA ALA A 144 8.35 -9.66 -21.84
C ALA A 144 7.14 -10.40 -21.22
N VAL A 145 6.01 -9.72 -21.05
CA VAL A 145 4.76 -10.33 -20.55
C VAL A 145 4.12 -11.24 -21.59
N ALA A 146 4.10 -10.85 -22.88
CA ALA A 146 3.64 -11.73 -23.95
C ALA A 146 4.49 -13.01 -24.05
N SER A 147 5.82 -12.88 -23.93
CA SER A 147 6.74 -14.03 -23.93
C SER A 147 6.51 -14.97 -22.74
N LYS A 148 6.24 -14.44 -21.53
CA LYS A 148 5.87 -15.27 -20.37
C LYS A 148 4.51 -15.94 -20.54
N ARG A 149 3.54 -15.28 -21.17
CA ARG A 149 2.21 -15.87 -21.43
C ARG A 149 2.27 -17.05 -22.40
N CYS A 150 3.13 -17.00 -23.41
CA CYS A 150 3.37 -18.15 -24.29
C CYS A 150 4.06 -19.32 -23.56
N LYS A 151 4.95 -19.04 -22.60
CA LYS A 151 5.63 -20.11 -21.85
C LYS A 151 4.72 -20.81 -20.85
N VAL A 152 3.86 -20.05 -20.16
CA VAL A 152 2.86 -20.62 -19.23
C VAL A 152 1.82 -21.48 -19.95
N ASN A 153 1.47 -21.17 -21.21
CA ASN A 153 0.51 -21.98 -21.96
C ASN A 153 1.09 -23.36 -22.34
N ASN A 154 2.38 -23.45 -22.67
CA ASN A 154 3.04 -24.73 -22.95
C ASN A 154 3.22 -25.59 -21.68
N ASP A 155 3.46 -24.97 -20.53
CA ASP A 155 3.64 -25.72 -19.28
C ASP A 155 2.31 -26.20 -18.67
N SER A 156 1.17 -25.58 -19.06
CA SER A 156 -0.16 -25.96 -18.58
C SER A 156 -0.73 -27.19 -19.30
N GLU A 157 -0.37 -27.43 -20.57
CA GLU A 157 -0.77 -28.66 -21.27
C GLU A 157 -0.04 -29.91 -20.73
N HIS A 158 1.14 -29.73 -20.14
CA HIS A 158 1.92 -30.85 -19.59
C HIS A 158 1.54 -31.24 -18.14
N LEU A 159 0.70 -30.43 -17.47
CA LEU A 159 0.26 -30.64 -16.08
C LEU A 159 -1.20 -31.08 -15.94
N ALA A 160 -1.96 -31.16 -17.05
CA ALA A 160 -3.34 -31.64 -17.04
C ALA A 160 -3.49 -33.18 -17.02
N ILE A 161 -2.39 -33.95 -17.03
CA ILE A 161 -2.40 -35.44 -17.05
C ILE A 161 -1.86 -36.04 -15.71
N ARG A 162 -1.92 -35.29 -14.60
CA ARG A 162 -1.64 -35.86 -13.27
C ARG A 162 -2.78 -35.57 -12.30
N ASP A 163 -3.83 -36.37 -12.45
CA ASP A 163 -4.51 -37.09 -11.38
C ASP A 163 -4.69 -36.36 -10.05
N PHE A 164 -5.79 -35.62 -10.00
CA PHE A 164 -6.47 -35.24 -8.78
C PHE A 164 -7.23 -36.47 -8.23
N SER A 165 -6.51 -37.40 -7.58
CA SER A 165 -7.11 -38.32 -6.62
C SER A 165 -6.98 -37.72 -5.23
N VAL A 166 -8.05 -37.07 -4.78
CA VAL A 166 -8.20 -36.65 -3.38
C VAL A 166 -9.22 -37.59 -2.74
N GLU A 167 -8.69 -38.53 -1.94
CA GLU A 167 -9.47 -39.29 -0.97
C GLU A 167 -10.23 -38.33 -0.04
N GLN A 168 -11.54 -38.54 0.08
CA GLN A 168 -12.34 -37.94 1.13
C GLN A 168 -12.15 -38.71 2.45
N PRO A 169 -11.78 -38.04 3.54
CA PRO A 169 -12.02 -38.57 4.87
C PRO A 169 -13.44 -38.17 5.30
N SER A 170 -14.34 -39.15 5.26
CA SER A 170 -15.59 -39.19 6.01
C SER A 170 -15.28 -39.25 7.51
N GLY A 171 -15.85 -38.35 8.31
CA GLY A 171 -15.84 -38.52 9.76
C GLY A 171 -16.27 -37.28 10.53
N GLY A 172 -17.56 -37.22 10.89
CA GLY A 172 -18.03 -36.44 12.04
C GLY A 172 -17.45 -36.97 13.36
N PRO A 173 -17.70 -36.31 14.51
CA PRO A 173 -19.05 -36.34 15.05
C PRO A 173 -19.54 -35.04 15.72
N ASP A 174 -20.84 -35.08 15.95
CA ASP A 174 -21.71 -34.17 16.70
C ASP A 174 -21.17 -33.73 18.07
N GLY A 175 -21.35 -32.44 18.38
CA GLY A 175 -20.91 -31.87 19.65
C GLY A 175 -21.61 -30.57 20.04
N LYS A 176 -22.87 -30.71 20.48
CA LYS A 176 -23.59 -29.90 21.49
C LYS A 176 -23.40 -28.37 21.55
N ILE A 177 -24.47 -27.74 21.08
CA ILE A 177 -25.13 -26.51 21.54
C ILE A 177 -24.77 -26.10 22.98
N ALA A 178 -24.25 -24.89 23.12
CA ALA A 178 -24.38 -24.07 24.32
C ALA A 178 -24.84 -22.67 23.90
N ASP A 179 -26.10 -22.38 24.22
CA ASP A 179 -26.73 -21.06 24.17
C ASP A 179 -25.95 -20.05 25.02
N GLY A 180 -25.78 -18.83 24.52
CA GLY A 180 -25.22 -17.75 25.34
C GLY A 180 -25.01 -16.42 24.63
N SER A 181 -25.96 -15.52 24.84
CA SER A 181 -25.90 -14.06 24.63
C SER A 181 -25.85 -13.53 23.19
N GLY A 182 -27.03 -13.11 22.73
CA GLY A 182 -27.19 -12.29 21.54
C GLY A 182 -26.54 -10.92 21.68
N ILE A 183 -25.80 -10.54 20.65
CA ILE A 183 -25.44 -9.16 20.35
C ILE A 183 -26.15 -8.84 19.04
N ASP A 184 -27.25 -8.10 19.15
CA ASP A 184 -28.06 -7.65 18.02
C ASP A 184 -27.31 -6.55 17.26
N LEU A 185 -26.68 -6.94 16.15
CA LEU A 185 -25.89 -6.07 15.26
C LEU A 185 -26.68 -5.63 14.03
N SER A 186 -28.01 -5.50 14.15
CA SER A 186 -28.90 -5.06 13.07
C SER A 186 -28.94 -3.54 12.84
N ALA A 187 -28.11 -2.74 13.54
CA ALA A 187 -28.15 -1.28 13.47
C ALA A 187 -27.26 -0.60 12.41
N PHE A 188 -26.51 -1.33 11.57
CA PHE A 188 -25.69 -0.73 10.50
C PHE A 188 -26.30 -0.93 9.11
N GLY A 189 -27.36 -0.17 8.82
CA GLY A 189 -27.95 -0.07 7.48
C GLY A 189 -27.12 0.83 6.53
N PRO A 190 -27.03 0.50 5.23
CA PRO A 190 -26.39 1.36 4.23
C PRO A 190 -27.34 2.48 3.74
N GLY A 191 -27.03 3.72 4.11
CA GLY A 191 -27.73 4.92 3.65
C GLY A 191 -27.37 5.34 2.23
N ARG A 192 -28.27 4.99 1.29
CA ARG A 192 -28.64 5.62 0.00
C ARG A 192 -27.72 6.68 -0.64
N ASN A 193 -27.36 6.36 -1.89
CA ASN A 193 -27.54 7.15 -3.11
C ASN A 193 -28.06 8.59 -2.95
N ARG A 194 -27.27 9.56 -3.41
CA ARG A 194 -27.78 10.84 -3.91
C ARG A 194 -27.21 11.10 -5.31
N LYS A 195 -28.07 10.91 -6.31
CA LYS A 195 -27.95 11.57 -7.62
C LYS A 195 -28.39 13.02 -7.43
N VAL A 196 -27.55 13.98 -7.83
CA VAL A 196 -27.95 15.27 -8.42
C VAL A 196 -26.91 15.58 -9.49
#